data_AF-A0A920C342-F1
#
_entry.id   AF-A0A920C342-F1
#
_cell.length_a   1.000
_cell.length_b   1.000
_cell.length_c   1.000
_cell.angle_alpha   90.00
_cell.angle_beta   90.00
_cell.angle_gamma   90.00
#
_symmetry.space_group_name_H-M   'P 1'
#
loop_
_entity.id
_entity.type
_entity.pdbx_description
1 polymer ?
#
loop_
_entity_poly.entity_id
_entity_poly.type
_entity_poly.pdbx_seq_one_letter_code
_entity_poly.pdbx_strand_id
1 'polypeptide(L)' 'MRTSTNQADLVTVVFVFPKKEQTEEILLTSAELTALLHAKQVWIEKFSANLKIENTVWSNANNKISLQVYLK' A
#
# COMPACT_ATOMS: atom_id res chain seq x y z
N MET A 1 22.80 3.19 6.07
CA MET A 1 22.80 4.52 5.44
C MET A 1 21.34 4.91 5.21
N ARG A 2 20.78 5.83 6.00
CA ARG A 2 19.41 6.34 5.79
C ARG A 2 19.56 7.59 4.92
N THR A 3 19.37 7.45 3.62
CA THR A 3 19.36 8.60 2.72
C THR A 3 18.10 9.40 2.98
N SER A 4 18.25 10.70 3.21
CA SER A 4 17.18 11.66 3.48
C SER A 4 16.07 11.55 2.42
N THR A 5 14.96 10.93 2.78
CA THR A 5 13.76 10.89 1.95
C THR A 5 13.13 12.28 2.01
N ASN A 6 13.22 13.03 0.91
CA ASN A 6 12.41 14.23 0.75
C ASN A 6 10.94 13.82 0.97
N GLN A 7 10.28 14.39 1.97
CA GLN A 7 8.87 14.11 2.28
C GLN A 7 7.91 14.43 1.11
N ALA A 8 8.42 15.02 0.02
CA ALA A 8 7.69 15.35 -1.19
C ALA A 8 7.32 14.13 -2.07
N ASP A 9 7.93 12.95 -1.86
CA ASP A 9 7.74 11.75 -2.70
C ASP A 9 7.00 10.59 -1.98
N LEU A 10 6.19 10.91 -0.95
CA LEU A 10 5.41 9.89 -0.25
C LEU A 10 4.00 9.75 -0.84
N VAL A 11 3.60 8.52 -1.11
CA VAL A 11 2.28 8.13 -1.60
C VAL A 11 1.55 7.36 -0.52
N THR A 12 0.32 7.77 -0.22
CA THR A 12 -0.58 7.02 0.66
C THR A 12 -1.06 5.75 -0.02
N VAL A 13 -0.81 4.61 0.61
CA VAL A 13 -1.27 3.30 0.16
C VAL A 13 -2.16 2.69 1.24
N VAL A 14 -3.34 2.22 0.84
CA VAL A 14 -4.32 1.59 1.71
C VAL A 14 -4.47 0.13 1.30
N PHE A 15 -3.97 -0.77 2.14
CA PHE A 15 -4.22 -2.20 2.00
C PHE A 15 -5.58 -2.55 2.55
N VAL A 16 -6.36 -3.29 1.78
CA VAL A 16 -7.70 -3.73 2.13
C VAL A 16 -7.70 -5.25 2.14
N PHE A 17 -8.00 -5.85 3.29
CA PHE A 17 -8.19 -7.29 3.45
C PHE A 17 -9.67 -7.58 3.73
N PRO A 18 -10.50 -7.80 2.68
CA PRO A 18 -11.95 -7.87 2.82
C PRO A 18 -12.41 -9.03 3.70
N LYS A 19 -11.68 -10.15 3.66
CA LYS A 19 -12.02 -11.38 4.37
C LYS A 19 -12.09 -11.22 5.89
N LYS A 20 -11.36 -10.25 6.43
CA LYS A 20 -11.35 -9.91 7.87
C LYS A 20 -11.86 -8.49 8.13
N GLU A 21 -12.35 -7.79 7.10
CA GLU A 21 -12.74 -6.38 7.18
C GLU A 21 -11.64 -5.48 7.76
N GLN A 22 -10.38 -5.80 7.47
CA GLN A 22 -9.22 -5.06 7.98
C GLN A 22 -8.64 -4.16 6.89
N THR A 23 -8.18 -2.98 7.30
CA THR A 23 -7.41 -2.09 6.44
C THR A 23 -6.13 -1.65 7.12
N GLU A 24 -5.12 -1.29 6.32
CA GLU A 24 -3.89 -0.66 6.80
C GLU A 24 -3.47 0.44 5.85
N GLU A 25 -3.21 1.62 6.41
CA GLU A 25 -2.73 2.78 5.66
C GLU A 25 -1.26 3.01 5.96
N ILE A 26 -0.43 3.05 4.92
CA ILE A 26 1.00 3.33 5.02
C ILE A 26 1.42 4.36 3.98
N LEU A 27 2.50 5.09 4.27
CA LEU A 27 3.15 5.98 3.33
C LEU A 27 4.32 5.23 2.69
N LEU A 28 4.33 5.14 1.36
CA LEU A 28 5.40 4.54 0.59
C LEU A 28 6.15 5.59 -0.22
N THR A 29 7.46 5.45 -0.32
CA THR A 29 8.27 6.17 -1.31
C THR A 29 7.94 5.68 -2.72
N SER A 30 8.29 6.47 -3.74
CA SER A 30 8.16 6.08 -5.14
C SER A 30 8.87 4.75 -5.47
N ALA A 31 10.01 4.47 -4.83
CA ALA A 31 10.73 3.21 -5.01
C ALA A 31 9.97 2.01 -4.41
N GLU A 32 9.45 2.15 -3.19
CA GLU A 32 8.64 1.11 -2.54
C GLU A 32 7.31 0.90 -3.26
N LEU A 33 6.68 1.97 -3.73
CA LEU A 33 5.47 1.91 -4.55
C LEU A 33 5.72 1.14 -5.85
N THR A 34 6.83 1.43 -6.52
CA THR A 34 7.20 0.70 -7.75
C THR A 34 7.41 -0.79 -7.46
N ALA A 35 8.11 -1.12 -6.37
CA ALA A 35 8.28 -2.51 -5.95
C ALA A 35 6.92 -3.19 -5.65
N LEU A 36 6.00 -2.48 -5.00
CA LEU A 36 4.65 -2.95 -4.71
C LEU A 36 3.83 -3.22 -5.98
N LEU A 37 3.89 -2.33 -6.98
CA LEU A 37 3.16 -2.50 -8.25
C LEU A 37 3.64 -3.71 -9.05
N HIS A 38 4.87 -4.16 -8.84
CA HIS A 38 5.41 -5.38 -9.45
C HIS A 38 5.27 -6.63 -8.55
N ALA A 39 4.82 -6.47 -7.31
CA ALA A 39 4.67 -7.58 -6.38
C ALA A 39 3.42 -8.42 -6.71
N LYS A 40 3.50 -9.73 -6.44
CA LYS A 40 2.33 -10.64 -6.52
C LYS A 40 1.67 -10.87 -5.15
N GLN A 41 2.42 -10.63 -4.09
CA GLN A 41 2.02 -10.88 -2.71
C GLN A 41 2.77 -9.96 -1.77
N VAL A 42 2.19 -9.68 -0.61
CA VAL A 42 2.73 -8.78 0.40
C VAL A 42 2.58 -9.38 1.79
N TRP A 43 3.57 -9.17 2.64
CA TRP A 43 3.45 -9.41 4.08
C TRP A 43 3.08 -8.10 4.76
N ILE A 44 2.00 -8.12 5.53
CA ILE A 44 1.56 -6.95 6.30
C ILE A 44 1.48 -7.36 7.76
N GLU A 45 2.28 -6.70 8.60
CA GLU A 45 2.42 -7.04 10.01
C GLU A 45 1.08 -7.03 10.75
N LYS A 46 0.24 -6.02 10.49
CA LYS A 46 -1.10 -5.93 11.09
C LYS A 46 -2.02 -7.12 10.78
N PHE A 47 -1.87 -7.73 9.61
CA PHE A 47 -2.68 -8.88 9.21
C PHE A 47 -2.04 -10.21 9.61
N SER A 48 -0.77 -10.19 10.02
CA SER A 48 0.08 -11.35 10.31
C SER A 48 -0.03 -12.43 9.22
N ALA A 49 -0.08 -11.99 7.96
CA ALA A 49 -0.36 -12.85 6.82
C ALA A 49 0.41 -12.42 5.57
N ASN A 50 0.80 -13.41 4.77
CA ASN A 50 1.25 -13.21 3.40
C ASN A 50 0.03 -13.30 2.49
N LEU A 51 -0.38 -12.16 1.95
CA LEU A 51 -1.61 -12.05 1.18
C LEU A 51 -1.29 -11.76 -0.28
N LYS A 52 -2.07 -12.37 -1.18
CA LYS A 52 -1.92 -12.11 -2.62
C LYS A 52 -2.59 -10.79 -2.97
N ILE A 53 -1.95 -10.02 -3.85
CA ILE A 53 -2.57 -8.82 -4.41
C ILE A 53 -3.59 -9.27 -5.45
N GLU A 54 -4.85 -8.89 -5.23
CA GLU A 54 -5.96 -9.20 -6.13
C GLU A 54 -6.21 -8.04 -7.10
N ASN A 55 -6.23 -6.81 -6.59
CA ASN A 55 -6.45 -5.64 -7.40
C ASN A 55 -5.75 -4.41 -6.81
N THR A 56 -5.50 -3.41 -7.65
CA THR A 56 -4.88 -2.15 -7.28
C THR A 56 -5.60 -1.01 -7.98
N VAL A 57 -6.12 -0.06 -7.21
CA VAL A 57 -7.00 1.02 -7.72
C VAL A 57 -6.54 2.36 -7.15
N TRP A 58 -6.37 3.35 -8.02
CA TRP A 58 -6.17 4.73 -7.58
C TRP A 58 -7.50 5.34 -7.14
N SER A 59 -7.52 5.89 -5.94
CA SER A 59 -8.66 6.59 -5.38
C SER A 59 -8.32 8.05 -5.14
N ASN A 60 -9.27 8.93 -5.43
CA ASN A 60 -9.21 10.33 -5.05
C ASN A 60 -10.47 10.62 -4.22
N ALA A 61 -10.30 10.72 -2.91
CA ALA A 61 -11.36 11.02 -1.97
C ALA A 61 -10.91 12.13 -1.03
N ASN A 62 -11.77 13.11 -0.78
CA ASN A 62 -11.49 14.22 0.15
C ASN A 62 -10.16 14.94 -0.12
N ASN A 63 -9.84 15.20 -1.40
CA ASN A 63 -8.58 15.79 -1.84
C ASN A 63 -7.31 14.98 -1.49
N LYS A 64 -7.48 13.69 -1.14
CA LYS A 64 -6.36 12.77 -0.91
C LYS A 64 -6.33 11.73 -2.02
N ILE A 65 -5.20 11.69 -2.72
CA ILE A 65 -4.88 10.64 -3.68
C ILE A 65 -4.26 9.48 -2.90
N SER A 66 -4.83 8.29 -3.02
CA SER A 66 -4.28 7.07 -2.43
C SER A 66 -4.38 5.89 -3.37
N LEU A 67 -3.46 4.94 -3.21
CA LEU A 67 -3.49 3.67 -3.90
C LEU A 67 -4.16 2.63 -3.00
N GLN A 68 -5.31 2.10 -3.42
CA GLN A 68 -5.98 1.01 -2.71
C GLN A 68 -5.51 -0.34 -3.27
N VAL A 69 -5.04 -1.21 -2.38
CA VAL A 69 -4.54 -2.54 -2.73
C VAL A 69 -5.41 -3.59 -2.05
N TYR A 70 -6.18 -4.32 -2.85
CA TYR A 70 -7.09 -5.36 -2.37
C TYR A 70 -6.35 -6.69 -2.26
N LEU A 71 -6.52 -7.35 -1.12
CA LEU A 71 -5.77 -8.54 -0.73
C LEU A 71 -6.68 -9.74 -0.49
N LYS A 72 -6.18 -10.94 -0.82
CA LYS A 72 -6.91 -12.22 -0.71
C LYS A 72 -6.28 -13.20 0.26
#